data_AF-X1ENH4-F1
#
_entry.id   AF-X1ENH4-F1
#
_cell.length_a   1.000
_cell.length_b   1.000
_cell.length_c   1.000
_cell.angle_alpha   90.00
_cell.angle_beta   90.00
_cell.angle_gamma   90.00
#
_symmetry.space_group_name_H-M   'P 1'
#
loop_
_entity.id
_entity.type
_entity.pdbx_description
1 polymer ?
#
loop_
_entity_poly.entity_id
_entity_poly.type
_entity_poly.pdbx_seq_one_letter_code
_entity_poly.pdbx_strand_id
1 'polypeptide(L)'
;MALKVTVIGVGLVGETIVHCLKERDFPCEWPPRVAATRERSKVLAGESMLVEETTKDVFMGADLVLFAGKEGAKGASVTWRKTAEKAGAICIDNGRDFRLAEDVPLVVPEVNADAIKEGVRFIASPNCSTIQLVVALAPVHRTTRIKRIIISSYQSTSGWGVKGPEELRRQTPMALESLENEISLPVSHRVHQEPTWICKFCAPPDKNFEDFANS
;
A
#
# COMPACT_ATOMS: atom_id res chain seq x y z
N MET A 1 -8.85 -1.37 -26.28
CA MET A 1 -9.99 -1.13 -25.38
C MET A 1 -9.44 -0.55 -24.09
N ALA A 2 -10.11 0.45 -23.52
CA ALA A 2 -9.72 1.01 -22.24
C ALA A 2 -10.18 0.06 -21.11
N LEU A 3 -9.37 -0.08 -20.06
CA LEU A 3 -9.66 -0.94 -18.91
C LEU A 3 -10.66 -0.27 -17.96
N LYS A 4 -11.58 -1.05 -17.40
CA LYS A 4 -12.46 -0.62 -16.32
C LYS A 4 -11.76 -0.81 -14.98
N VAL A 5 -11.28 0.30 -14.42
CA VAL A 5 -10.53 0.32 -13.17
C VAL A 5 -11.43 0.75 -12.01
N THR A 6 -11.42 -0.03 -10.93
CA THR A 6 -12.08 0.32 -9.66
C THR A 6 -11.05 0.50 -8.56
N VAL A 7 -11.04 1.66 -7.90
CA VAL A 7 -10.19 1.95 -6.73
C VAL A 7 -11.02 1.83 -5.45
N ILE A 8 -10.58 0.97 -4.52
CA ILE A 8 -11.23 0.77 -3.23
C ILE A 8 -10.42 1.45 -2.14
N GLY A 9 -10.99 2.49 -1.55
CA GLY A 9 -10.41 3.31 -0.51
C GLY A 9 -9.90 4.66 -1.01
N VAL A 10 -10.11 5.70 -0.20
CA VAL A 10 -9.88 7.11 -0.59
C VAL A 10 -9.02 7.88 0.42
N GLY A 11 -8.21 7.16 1.19
CA GLY A 11 -7.12 7.75 1.98
C GLY A 11 -5.96 8.23 1.11
N LEU A 12 -4.81 8.54 1.72
CA LEU A 12 -3.61 9.02 1.01
C LEU A 12 -3.19 8.09 -0.14
N VAL A 13 -3.21 6.77 0.10
CA VAL A 13 -2.87 5.78 -0.93
C VAL A 13 -3.86 5.79 -2.09
N GLY A 14 -5.17 5.85 -1.81
CA GLY A 14 -6.18 5.84 -2.87
C GLY A 14 -6.11 7.08 -3.75
N GLU A 15 -5.90 8.23 -3.12
CA GLU A 15 -5.64 9.49 -3.83
C GLU A 15 -4.36 9.41 -4.69
N THR A 16 -3.29 8.82 -4.15
CA THR A 16 -2.04 8.59 -4.90
C THR A 16 -2.25 7.64 -6.07
N ILE A 17 -3.04 6.57 -5.90
CA ILE A 17 -3.37 5.64 -6.99
C ILE A 17 -4.09 6.38 -8.13
N VAL A 18 -5.13 7.16 -7.83
CA VAL A 18 -5.86 7.93 -8.86
C VAL A 18 -4.94 8.95 -9.54
N HIS A 19 -4.06 9.60 -8.78
CA HIS A 19 -3.06 10.51 -9.32
C HIS A 19 -2.11 9.79 -10.29
N CYS A 20 -1.56 8.63 -9.90
CA CYS A 20 -0.65 7.85 -10.75
C CYS A 20 -1.34 7.32 -12.02
N LEU A 21 -2.61 6.92 -11.95
CA LEU A 21 -3.39 6.52 -13.13
C LEU A 21 -3.46 7.67 -14.15
N LYS A 22 -3.74 8.88 -13.66
CA LYS A 22 -3.80 10.10 -14.48
C LYS A 22 -2.43 10.49 -15.05
N GLU A 23 -1.42 10.57 -14.18
CA GLU A 23 -0.07 11.00 -14.53
C GLU A 23 0.56 10.10 -15.60
N ARG A 24 0.28 8.80 -15.54
CA ARG A 24 0.84 7.81 -16.48
C ARG A 24 0.03 7.66 -17.77
N ASP A 25 -1.03 8.44 -17.95
CA ASP A 25 -2.02 8.24 -19.02
C ASP A 25 -2.42 6.76 -19.13
N PHE A 26 -2.73 6.16 -17.98
CA PHE A 26 -2.99 4.73 -17.90
C PHE A 26 -4.21 4.40 -18.77
N PRO A 27 -4.19 3.30 -19.55
CA PRO A 27 -5.24 3.00 -20.52
C PRO A 27 -6.52 2.48 -19.83
N CYS A 28 -7.17 3.31 -19.02
CA CYS A 28 -8.44 3.05 -18.37
C CYS A 28 -9.55 4.00 -18.84
N GLU A 29 -10.79 3.56 -18.69
CA GLU A 29 -11.96 4.44 -18.82
C GLU A 29 -11.87 5.52 -17.72
N TRP A 30 -11.77 6.80 -18.12
CA TRP A 30 -11.65 7.92 -17.18
C TRP A 30 -13.00 8.62 -16.97
N PRO A 31 -13.37 8.98 -15.73
CA PRO A 31 -12.64 8.70 -14.48
C PRO A 31 -12.77 7.22 -14.05
N PRO A 32 -11.80 6.67 -13.28
CA PRO A 32 -11.95 5.34 -12.70
C PRO A 32 -13.12 5.33 -11.72
N ARG A 33 -13.70 4.15 -11.48
CA ARG A 33 -14.70 3.99 -10.43
C ARG A 33 -14.01 4.04 -9.07
N VAL A 34 -14.57 4.77 -8.11
CA VAL A 34 -13.99 4.90 -6.77
C VAL A 34 -15.02 4.54 -5.73
N ALA A 35 -14.68 3.63 -4.81
CA ALA A 35 -15.56 3.22 -3.74
C ALA A 35 -14.87 3.26 -2.37
N ALA A 36 -15.65 3.53 -1.33
CA ALA A 36 -15.19 3.59 0.05
C ALA A 36 -16.27 3.06 1.01
N THR A 37 -16.06 3.24 2.31
CA THR A 37 -17.02 2.89 3.37
C THR A 37 -18.36 3.60 3.31
N ARG A 38 -18.48 4.72 2.57
CA ARG A 38 -19.73 5.47 2.40
C ARG A 38 -19.68 6.32 1.15
N GLU A 39 -20.84 6.56 0.57
CA GLU A 39 -20.99 7.44 -0.58
C GLU A 39 -20.74 8.91 -0.21
N ARG A 40 -20.01 9.64 -1.07
CA ARG A 40 -19.80 11.10 -0.98
C ARG A 40 -19.07 11.64 -2.21
N SER A 41 -19.22 12.92 -2.50
CA SER A 41 -18.31 13.62 -3.40
C SER A 41 -16.96 13.87 -2.74
N LYS A 42 -15.86 13.63 -3.45
CA LYS A 42 -14.50 13.94 -2.99
C LYS A 42 -13.62 14.38 -4.17
N VAL A 43 -12.76 15.37 -3.93
CA VAL A 43 -11.73 15.74 -4.90
C VAL A 43 -10.59 14.73 -4.82
N LEU A 44 -10.26 14.09 -5.95
CA LEU A 44 -9.16 13.16 -6.11
C LEU A 44 -8.39 13.54 -7.37
N ALA A 45 -7.06 13.63 -7.28
CA ALA A 45 -6.20 14.06 -8.39
C ALA A 45 -6.65 15.38 -9.07
N GLY A 46 -7.17 16.32 -8.27
CA GLY A 46 -7.65 17.63 -8.73
C GLY A 46 -9.04 17.63 -9.37
N GLU A 47 -9.74 16.49 -9.41
CA GLU A 47 -11.08 16.38 -10.00
C GLU A 47 -12.11 15.94 -8.96
N SER A 48 -13.31 16.52 -9.04
CA SER A 48 -14.43 16.08 -8.19
C SER A 48 -14.97 14.75 -8.70
N MET A 49 -14.85 13.70 -7.89
CA MET A 49 -15.34 12.37 -8.19
C MET A 49 -16.44 11.95 -7.21
N LEU A 50 -17.41 11.19 -7.70
CA LEU A 50 -18.36 10.49 -6.83
C LEU A 50 -17.64 9.26 -6.27
N VAL A 51 -17.50 9.21 -4.94
CA VAL A 51 -17.06 8.02 -4.23
C VAL A 51 -18.30 7.26 -3.83
N GLU A 52 -18.46 6.04 -4.33
CA GLU A 52 -19.60 5.17 -4.03
C GLU A 52 -19.39 4.41 -2.71
N GLU A 53 -20.47 3.91 -2.12
CA GLU A 53 -20.34 2.90 -1.07
C GLU A 53 -19.88 1.57 -1.68
N THR A 54 -18.94 0.89 -1.02
CA THR A 54 -18.42 -0.40 -1.51
C THR A 54 -19.48 -1.48 -1.35
N THR A 55 -20.11 -1.86 -2.46
CA THR A 55 -21.08 -2.96 -2.55
C THR A 55 -20.59 -4.03 -3.54
N LYS A 56 -21.34 -5.12 -3.73
CA LYS A 56 -20.99 -6.12 -4.76
C LYS A 56 -20.98 -5.52 -6.17
N ASP A 57 -21.80 -4.50 -6.40
CA ASP A 57 -21.99 -3.91 -7.71
C ASP A 57 -20.78 -3.10 -8.18
N VAL A 58 -19.91 -2.66 -7.25
CA VAL A 58 -18.68 -1.93 -7.61
C VAL A 58 -17.65 -2.78 -8.37
N PHE A 59 -17.79 -4.11 -8.29
CA PHE A 59 -16.88 -5.07 -8.93
C PHE A 59 -17.41 -5.59 -10.27
N MET A 60 -18.69 -5.38 -10.59
CA MET A 60 -19.29 -5.93 -11.80
C MET A 60 -18.68 -5.28 -13.06
N GLY A 61 -18.10 -6.10 -13.93
CA GLY A 61 -17.48 -5.63 -15.17
C GLY A 61 -16.17 -4.87 -14.98
N ALA A 62 -15.58 -4.89 -13.78
CA ALA A 62 -14.25 -4.34 -13.54
C ALA A 62 -13.19 -5.28 -14.12
N ASP A 63 -12.24 -4.72 -14.87
CA ASP A 63 -11.08 -5.46 -15.35
C ASP A 63 -9.97 -5.49 -14.29
N LEU A 64 -9.80 -4.38 -13.57
CA LEU A 64 -8.77 -4.17 -12.57
C LEU A 64 -9.35 -3.53 -11.31
N VAL A 65 -9.05 -4.10 -10.15
CA VAL A 65 -9.44 -3.58 -8.84
C VAL A 65 -8.19 -3.28 -8.03
N LEU A 66 -8.06 -2.03 -7.57
CA LEU A 66 -6.92 -1.54 -6.80
C LEU A 66 -7.38 -1.26 -5.36
N PHE A 67 -6.97 -2.11 -4.42
CA PHE A 67 -7.24 -1.90 -3.00
C PHE A 67 -6.17 -0.99 -2.40
N ALA A 68 -6.57 0.21 -1.97
CA ALA A 68 -5.68 1.23 -1.43
C ALA A 68 -5.25 0.99 0.03
N GLY A 69 -5.30 -0.26 0.51
CA GLY A 69 -4.93 -0.65 1.87
C GLY A 69 -6.11 -0.72 2.84
N LYS A 70 -5.91 -0.22 4.08
CA LYS A 70 -6.90 -0.32 5.16
C LYS A 70 -8.07 0.65 4.95
N GLU A 71 -9.07 0.22 4.20
CA GLU A 71 -10.41 0.80 4.17
C GLU A 71 -11.37 -0.14 4.93
N GLY A 72 -12.17 0.40 5.86
CA GLY A 72 -13.05 -0.39 6.73
C GLY A 72 -12.36 -1.08 7.91
N ALA A 73 -13.15 -1.66 8.83
CA ALA A 73 -12.67 -2.19 10.11
C ALA A 73 -11.77 -3.44 10.01
N LYS A 74 -12.01 -4.29 9.00
CA LYS A 74 -11.27 -5.54 8.78
C LYS A 74 -10.30 -5.49 7.59
N GLY A 75 -10.19 -4.33 6.92
CA GLY A 75 -9.53 -4.20 5.63
C GLY A 75 -10.47 -4.54 4.46
N ALA A 76 -10.42 -3.74 3.41
CA ALA A 76 -11.32 -3.88 2.26
C ALA A 76 -11.03 -5.15 1.47
N SER A 77 -9.75 -5.49 1.26
CA SER A 77 -9.37 -6.71 0.55
C SER A 77 -9.86 -7.97 1.26
N VAL A 78 -9.78 -8.02 2.59
CA VAL A 78 -10.28 -9.17 3.39
C VAL A 78 -11.77 -9.40 3.16
N THR A 79 -12.53 -8.31 3.02
CA THR A 79 -13.98 -8.35 2.85
C THR A 79 -14.37 -8.66 1.40
N TRP A 80 -13.67 -8.07 0.44
CA TRP A 80 -14.13 -7.98 -0.94
C TRP A 80 -13.31 -8.78 -1.96
N ARG A 81 -12.15 -9.35 -1.59
CA ARG A 81 -11.30 -10.15 -2.47
C ARG A 81 -12.10 -11.18 -3.27
N LYS A 82 -12.83 -12.06 -2.57
CA LYS A 82 -13.60 -13.14 -3.21
C LYS A 82 -14.70 -12.62 -4.13
N THR A 83 -15.27 -11.45 -3.83
CA THR A 83 -16.31 -10.83 -4.66
C THR A 83 -15.71 -10.29 -5.95
N ALA A 84 -14.57 -9.59 -5.85
CA ALA A 84 -13.84 -9.05 -7.00
C ALA A 84 -13.29 -10.16 -7.91
N GLU A 85 -12.67 -11.20 -7.35
CA GLU A 85 -12.18 -12.36 -8.11
C GLU A 85 -13.31 -13.08 -8.85
N LYS A 86 -14.48 -13.27 -8.19
CA LYS A 86 -15.67 -13.87 -8.83
C LYS A 86 -16.26 -13.03 -9.95
N ALA A 87 -16.08 -11.71 -9.89
CA ALA A 87 -16.48 -10.80 -10.96
C ALA A 87 -15.52 -10.85 -12.17
N GLY A 88 -14.40 -11.59 -12.05
CA GLY A 88 -13.41 -11.78 -13.12
C GLY A 88 -12.25 -10.77 -13.10
N ALA A 89 -12.27 -9.82 -12.17
CA ALA A 89 -11.27 -8.77 -12.09
C ALA A 89 -9.90 -9.30 -11.64
N ILE A 90 -8.84 -8.68 -12.15
CA ILE A 90 -7.51 -8.77 -11.52
C ILE A 90 -7.47 -7.78 -10.36
N CYS A 91 -6.99 -8.23 -9.22
CA CYS A 91 -6.94 -7.46 -7.99
C CYS A 91 -5.49 -7.20 -7.58
N ILE A 92 -5.17 -5.96 -7.25
CA ILE A 92 -3.89 -5.58 -6.64
C ILE A 92 -4.17 -4.98 -5.27
N ASP A 93 -3.59 -5.58 -4.23
CA ASP A 93 -3.80 -5.17 -2.84
C ASP A 93 -2.58 -4.51 -2.23
N ASN A 94 -2.73 -3.27 -1.78
CA ASN A 94 -1.73 -2.58 -0.99
C ASN A 94 -1.88 -2.81 0.53
N GLY A 95 -2.87 -3.62 0.93
CA GLY A 95 -3.07 -4.11 2.29
C GLY A 95 -1.95 -5.04 2.76
N ARG A 96 -1.96 -5.33 4.07
CA ARG A 96 -0.98 -6.24 4.69
C ARG A 96 -1.50 -7.67 4.84
N ASP A 97 -2.82 -7.85 4.75
CA ASP A 97 -3.51 -9.05 5.22
C ASP A 97 -3.18 -10.30 4.39
N PHE A 98 -2.84 -10.13 3.10
CA PHE A 98 -2.54 -11.22 2.18
C PHE A 98 -1.07 -11.36 1.79
N ARG A 99 -0.16 -10.57 2.38
CA ARG A 99 1.27 -10.58 1.98
C ARG A 99 1.99 -11.91 2.21
N LEU A 100 1.49 -12.73 3.14
CA LEU A 100 2.04 -14.05 3.48
C LEU A 100 1.08 -15.19 3.11
N ALA A 101 0.00 -14.91 2.38
CA ALA A 101 -0.91 -15.96 1.96
C ALA A 101 -0.24 -16.78 0.86
N GLU A 102 -0.18 -18.11 1.02
CA GLU A 102 0.53 -19.01 0.11
C GLU A 102 -0.03 -18.97 -1.32
N ASP A 103 -1.30 -18.62 -1.49
CA ASP A 103 -2.01 -18.52 -2.77
C ASP A 103 -1.92 -17.13 -3.41
N VAL A 104 -1.26 -16.16 -2.77
CA VAL A 104 -1.16 -14.77 -3.23
C VAL A 104 0.29 -14.42 -3.49
N PRO A 105 0.68 -14.20 -4.76
CA PRO A 105 2.02 -13.73 -5.05
C PRO A 105 2.21 -12.31 -4.52
N LEU A 106 3.33 -12.12 -3.84
CA LEU A 106 3.81 -10.82 -3.41
C LEU A 106 4.82 -10.28 -4.44
N VAL A 107 4.47 -9.18 -5.10
CA VAL A 107 5.18 -8.79 -6.33
C VAL A 107 5.79 -7.40 -6.23
N VAL A 108 7.06 -7.30 -6.64
CA VAL A 108 7.72 -6.08 -7.11
C VAL A 108 8.11 -6.31 -8.57
N PRO A 109 7.51 -5.61 -9.54
CA PRO A 109 7.67 -5.93 -10.96
C PRO A 109 9.12 -6.04 -11.44
N GLU A 110 10.01 -5.17 -10.97
CA GLU A 110 11.42 -5.15 -11.33
C GLU A 110 12.23 -6.32 -10.74
N VAL A 111 11.67 -7.02 -9.75
CA VAL A 111 12.33 -8.06 -8.96
C VAL A 111 11.84 -9.46 -9.35
N ASN A 112 10.52 -9.68 -9.31
CA ASN A 112 9.88 -11.01 -9.41
C ASN A 112 8.54 -11.00 -10.16
N ALA A 113 8.42 -10.28 -11.28
CA ALA A 113 7.20 -10.28 -12.09
C ALA A 113 6.75 -11.68 -12.56
N ASP A 114 7.70 -12.62 -12.68
CA ASP A 114 7.48 -14.03 -13.03
C ASP A 114 6.70 -14.82 -11.97
N ALA A 115 6.56 -14.29 -10.75
CA ALA A 115 5.69 -14.85 -9.72
C ALA A 115 4.18 -14.77 -10.11
N ILE A 116 3.82 -13.89 -11.05
CA ILE A 116 2.45 -13.79 -11.57
C ILE A 116 2.23 -14.91 -12.59
N LYS A 117 1.77 -16.06 -12.10
CA LYS A 117 1.44 -17.23 -12.93
C LYS A 117 0.06 -17.08 -13.59
N GLU A 118 -0.16 -17.89 -14.63
CA GLU A 118 -1.48 -17.97 -15.27
C GLU A 118 -2.56 -18.34 -14.25
N GLY A 119 -3.71 -17.66 -14.34
CA GLY A 119 -4.84 -17.87 -13.43
C GLY A 119 -4.75 -17.08 -12.10
N VAL A 120 -3.63 -16.43 -11.78
CA VAL A 120 -3.56 -15.51 -10.64
C VAL A 120 -4.50 -14.33 -10.89
N ARG A 121 -5.41 -14.10 -9.94
CA ARG A 121 -6.37 -12.97 -9.97
C ARG A 121 -6.17 -11.99 -8.82
N PHE A 122 -5.31 -12.29 -7.85
CA PHE A 122 -5.08 -11.43 -6.70
C PHE A 122 -3.59 -11.37 -6.39
N ILE A 123 -3.06 -10.17 -6.35
CA ILE A 123 -1.63 -9.89 -6.19
C ILE A 123 -1.47 -8.94 -5.00
N ALA A 124 -0.54 -9.25 -4.10
CA ALA A 124 -0.21 -8.38 -2.98
C ALA A 124 1.01 -7.52 -3.29
N SER A 125 0.93 -6.25 -2.89
CA SER A 125 2.06 -5.31 -2.87
C SER A 125 2.77 -5.39 -1.51
N PRO A 126 4.13 -5.46 -1.48
CA PRO A 126 4.88 -5.44 -0.23
C PRO A 126 4.74 -4.13 0.55
N ASN A 127 5.37 -4.09 1.73
CA ASN A 127 5.54 -2.84 2.44
C ASN A 127 6.37 -1.84 1.61
N CYS A 128 6.08 -0.53 1.72
CA CYS A 128 6.84 0.52 1.05
C CYS A 128 8.34 0.46 1.38
N SER A 129 8.71 0.13 2.62
CA SER A 129 10.09 -0.02 3.06
C SER A 129 10.80 -1.21 2.38
N THR A 130 10.05 -2.28 2.12
CA THR A 130 10.52 -3.47 1.45
C THR A 130 10.70 -3.21 -0.04
N ILE A 131 9.72 -2.58 -0.70
CA ILE A 131 9.76 -2.28 -2.14
C ILE A 131 11.04 -1.50 -2.49
N GLN A 132 11.29 -0.37 -1.82
CA GLN A 132 12.50 0.44 -2.10
C GLN A 132 13.80 -0.35 -1.88
N LEU A 133 13.82 -1.22 -0.86
CA LEU A 133 14.99 -2.01 -0.52
C LEU A 133 15.27 -3.08 -1.58
N VAL A 134 14.25 -3.85 -1.97
CA VAL A 134 14.44 -4.96 -2.91
C VAL A 134 14.70 -4.47 -4.32
N VAL A 135 14.12 -3.33 -4.75
CA VAL A 135 14.48 -2.70 -6.03
C VAL A 135 15.95 -2.33 -6.06
N ALA A 136 16.47 -1.71 -4.99
CA ALA A 136 17.88 -1.33 -4.91
C ALA A 136 18.82 -2.55 -4.83
N LEU A 137 18.42 -3.61 -4.13
CA LEU A 137 19.27 -4.77 -3.88
C LEU A 137 19.16 -5.87 -4.93
N ALA A 138 18.09 -5.95 -5.72
CA ALA A 138 17.89 -7.02 -6.69
C ALA A 138 19.05 -7.16 -7.70
N PRO A 139 19.61 -6.08 -8.30
CA PRO A 139 20.76 -6.20 -9.20
C PRO A 139 22.01 -6.76 -8.51
N VAL A 140 22.27 -6.33 -7.27
CA VAL A 140 23.38 -6.82 -6.46
C VAL A 140 23.18 -8.29 -6.13
N HIS A 141 21.98 -8.68 -5.72
CA HIS A 141 21.66 -10.05 -5.37
C HIS A 141 21.82 -11.02 -6.54
N ARG A 142 21.39 -10.61 -7.74
CA ARG A 142 21.53 -11.40 -8.97
C ARG A 142 22.99 -11.65 -9.35
N THR A 143 23.87 -10.71 -9.06
CA THR A 143 25.32 -10.83 -9.35
C THR A 143 26.06 -11.57 -8.26
N THR A 144 25.73 -11.27 -7.00
CA THR A 144 26.35 -11.86 -5.81
C THR A 144 25.27 -12.12 -4.77
N ARG A 145 25.09 -13.39 -4.42
CA ARG A 145 24.02 -13.78 -3.50
C ARG A 145 24.21 -13.13 -2.13
N ILE A 146 23.37 -12.15 -1.83
CA ILE A 146 23.29 -11.50 -0.51
C ILE A 146 22.83 -12.53 0.53
N LYS A 147 23.58 -12.68 1.63
CA LYS A 147 23.28 -13.63 2.72
C LYS A 147 22.62 -12.99 3.95
N ARG A 148 22.83 -11.69 4.14
CA ARG A 148 22.33 -10.94 5.30
C ARG A 148 22.19 -9.46 4.94
N ILE A 149 21.12 -8.85 5.43
CA ILE A 149 20.90 -7.40 5.39
C ILE A 149 20.72 -6.93 6.83
N ILE A 150 21.39 -5.85 7.20
CA ILE A 150 21.16 -5.12 8.45
C ILE A 150 20.77 -3.71 8.01
N ILE A 151 19.59 -3.26 8.42
CA ILE A 151 19.02 -1.99 7.96
C ILE A 151 18.47 -1.19 9.13
N SER A 152 18.60 0.13 9.04
CA SER A 152 17.90 1.10 9.87
C SER A 152 17.06 1.98 8.96
N SER A 153 15.74 1.99 9.18
CA SER A 153 14.82 2.79 8.38
C SER A 153 14.50 4.11 9.08
N TYR A 154 14.33 5.17 8.28
CA TYR A 154 13.91 6.49 8.72
C TYR A 154 12.63 6.83 7.95
N GLN A 155 11.48 6.42 8.50
CA GLN A 155 10.22 6.44 7.77
C GLN A 155 9.45 7.74 7.98
N SER A 156 8.85 8.23 6.90
CA SER A 156 7.94 9.38 6.94
C SER A 156 6.65 9.07 7.72
N THR A 157 6.09 10.07 8.39
CA THR A 157 4.80 9.99 9.08
C THR A 157 3.62 9.76 8.13
N SER A 158 3.78 10.04 6.83
CA SER A 158 2.75 9.78 5.81
C SER A 158 2.39 8.30 5.67
N GLY A 159 3.30 7.38 6.05
CA GLY A 159 3.00 5.95 6.08
C GLY A 159 1.88 5.56 7.05
N TRP A 160 1.52 6.46 7.97
CA TRP A 160 0.54 6.20 9.03
C TRP A 160 -0.86 6.71 8.64
N GLY A 161 -1.05 7.01 7.35
CA GLY A 161 -2.26 7.60 6.81
C GLY A 161 -2.37 9.09 7.16
N VAL A 162 -3.57 9.64 6.96
CA VAL A 162 -3.84 11.09 7.03
C VAL A 162 -3.44 11.71 8.38
N LYS A 163 -3.62 10.96 9.49
CA LYS A 163 -3.35 11.45 10.85
C LYS A 163 -1.87 11.72 11.14
N GLY A 164 -0.95 11.01 10.49
CA GLY A 164 0.48 11.14 10.76
C GLY A 164 1.02 12.53 10.41
N PRO A 165 0.86 12.99 9.15
CA PRO A 165 1.25 14.33 8.75
C PRO A 165 0.50 15.45 9.47
N GLU A 166 -0.79 15.27 9.78
CA GLU A 166 -1.58 16.24 10.55
C GLU A 166 -1.02 16.42 11.97
N GLU A 167 -0.74 15.31 12.66
CA GLU A 167 -0.19 15.34 14.01
C GLU A 167 1.22 15.95 14.01
N LEU A 168 2.07 15.60 13.05
CA LEU A 168 3.41 16.19 12.92
C LEU A 168 3.32 17.72 12.75
N ARG A 169 2.43 18.20 11.86
CA ARG A 169 2.23 19.65 11.64
C ARG A 169 1.72 20.36 12.89
N ARG A 170 0.87 19.69 13.67
CA ARG A 170 0.33 20.22 14.93
C ARG A 170 1.38 20.27 16.04
N GLN A 171 2.21 19.23 16.16
CA GLN A 171 3.21 19.10 17.23
C GLN A 171 4.49 19.90 16.98
N THR A 172 4.88 20.12 15.72
CA THR A 172 6.16 20.79 15.40
C THR A 172 6.28 22.19 16.02
N PRO A 173 5.28 23.10 15.89
CA PRO A 173 5.35 24.42 16.52
C PRO A 173 5.40 24.34 18.06
N MET A 174 4.64 23.42 18.65
CA MET A 174 4.63 23.22 20.10
C MET A 174 6.01 22.76 20.60
N ALA A 175 6.65 21.83 19.89
CA ALA A 175 7.99 21.35 20.23
C ALA A 175 9.04 22.47 20.13
N LEU A 176 8.93 23.36 19.15
CA LEU A 176 9.80 24.53 19.03
C LEU A 176 9.61 25.50 20.22
N GLU A 177 8.37 25.81 20.58
CA GLU A 177 8.05 26.66 21.72
C GLU A 177 8.52 26.07 23.06
N SER A 178 8.46 24.74 23.21
CA SER A 178 8.96 24.00 24.37
C SER A 178 10.47 24.13 24.54
N LEU A 179 11.22 24.07 23.43
CA LEU A 179 12.68 24.24 23.44
C LEU A 179 13.08 25.67 23.79
N GLU A 180 12.31 26.67 23.32
CA GLU A 180 12.57 28.09 23.60
C GLU A 180 12.26 28.47 25.06
N ASN A 181 11.27 27.84 25.67
CA ASN A 181 10.78 28.21 27.00
C ASN A 181 11.19 27.25 28.14
N GLU A 182 12.02 26.23 27.86
CA GLU A 182 12.38 25.15 28.81
C GLU A 182 11.15 24.45 29.44
N ILE A 183 10.00 24.48 28.77
CA ILE A 183 8.75 23.89 29.27
C ILE A 183 8.68 22.43 28.84
N SER A 184 8.58 21.50 29.78
CA SER A 184 8.28 20.09 29.49
C SER A 184 6.85 19.94 28.98
N LEU A 185 6.67 19.76 27.66
CA LEU A 185 5.35 19.43 27.12
C LEU A 185 4.93 18.01 27.53
N PRO A 186 3.63 17.78 27.82
CA PRO A 186 3.06 16.44 27.81
C PRO A 186 2.92 16.00 26.35
N VAL A 187 4.05 15.78 25.67
CA VAL A 187 4.03 15.12 24.38
C VAL A 187 3.65 13.70 24.70
N SER A 188 2.44 13.27 24.31
CA SER A 188 2.18 11.84 24.28
C SER A 188 3.15 11.28 23.24
N HIS A 189 4.29 10.76 23.69
CA HIS A 189 5.17 9.92 22.89
C HIS A 189 4.43 8.63 22.59
N ARG A 190 3.35 8.70 21.81
CA ARG A 190 3.11 7.67 20.82
C ARG A 190 4.09 7.92 19.69
N VAL A 191 5.38 7.76 20.00
CA VAL A 191 6.19 6.94 19.11
C VAL A 191 5.41 5.64 19.10
N HIS A 192 4.54 5.43 18.11
CA HIS A 192 4.17 4.07 17.79
C HIS A 192 5.47 3.44 17.33
N GLN A 193 6.23 2.95 18.33
CA GLN A 193 7.15 1.88 18.16
C GLN A 193 6.24 0.71 17.77
N GLU A 194 5.92 0.60 16.48
CA GLU A 194 6.17 -0.70 15.91
C GLU A 194 7.62 -0.97 16.27
N PRO A 195 7.92 -2.09 16.98
CA PRO A 195 9.25 -2.32 17.51
C PRO A 195 10.23 -1.99 16.40
N THR A 196 11.30 -1.25 16.70
CA THR A 196 12.44 -1.14 15.81
C THR A 196 12.80 -2.57 15.46
N TRP A 197 12.31 -3.04 14.31
CA TRP A 197 12.59 -4.36 13.84
C TRP A 197 14.06 -4.26 13.45
N ILE A 198 14.96 -4.56 14.40
CA ILE A 198 16.27 -5.10 14.07
C ILE A 198 15.90 -6.39 13.36
N CYS A 199 15.69 -6.24 12.07
CA CYS A 199 15.20 -7.30 11.24
C CYS A 199 16.46 -8.12 10.95
N LYS A 200 16.75 -9.04 11.89
CA LYS A 200 17.91 -9.91 11.86
C LYS A 200 17.60 -11.00 10.86
N PHE A 201 17.75 -10.67 9.58
CA PHE A 201 17.41 -11.57 8.49
C PHE A 201 18.54 -12.58 8.26
N CYS A 202 18.29 -13.84 8.60
CA CYS A 202 19.07 -14.99 8.13
C CYS A 202 18.19 -15.73 7.11
N ALA A 203 18.50 -15.59 5.82
CA ALA A 203 17.91 -16.47 4.82
C ALA A 203 18.62 -17.84 4.90
N PRO A 204 17.88 -18.96 4.99
CA PRO A 204 18.44 -20.27 4.72
C PRO A 204 19.08 -20.30 3.32
N PRO A 205 20.17 -21.05 3.12
CA PRO A 205 20.93 -21.07 1.86
C PRO A 205 20.11 -21.56 0.63
N ASP A 206 18.91 -22.08 0.84
CA ASP A 206 18.06 -22.79 -0.12
C ASP A 206 16.77 -22.05 -0.51
N LYS A 207 16.46 -20.85 0.03
CA LYS A 207 15.22 -20.11 -0.30
C LYS A 207 15.42 -18.83 -1.13
N ASN A 208 14.40 -18.51 -1.95
CA ASN A 208 14.29 -17.36 -2.87
C ASN A 208 13.72 -16.10 -2.18
N PHE A 209 13.77 -14.98 -2.90
CA PHE A 209 13.41 -13.60 -2.48
C PHE A 209 11.96 -13.37 -1.97
N GLU A 210 11.14 -14.41 -1.88
CA GLU A 210 9.70 -14.31 -1.64
C GLU A 210 9.35 -14.18 -0.14
N ASP A 211 10.23 -14.63 0.77
CA ASP A 211 10.03 -14.55 2.23
C ASP A 211 10.26 -13.13 2.83
N PHE A 212 10.47 -12.11 2.01
CA PHE A 212 11.03 -10.79 2.38
C PHE A 212 9.96 -9.72 2.73
N ALA A 213 8.69 -10.10 2.71
CA ALA A 213 7.54 -9.24 2.42
C ALA A 213 7.06 -8.23 3.48
N ASN A 214 7.35 -8.47 4.76
CA ASN A 214 6.35 -8.15 5.80
C ASN A 214 6.78 -7.19 6.93
N SER A 215 7.82 -6.38 6.73
CA SER A 215 8.10 -5.24 7.63
C SER A 215 7.60 -3.94 7.02
#